data_AF-A0A9P5VQF1-F1
#
_entry.id   AF-A0A9P5VQF1-F1
#
_cell.length_a   1.000
_cell.length_b   1.000
_cell.length_c   1.000
_cell.angle_alpha   90.00
_cell.angle_beta   90.00
_cell.angle_gamma   90.00
#
_symmetry.space_group_name_H-M   'P 1'
#
loop_
_entity.id
_entity.type
_entity.pdbx_description
1 polymer ?
#
loop_
_entity_poly.entity_id
_entity_poly.type
_entity_poly.pdbx_seq_one_letter_code
_entity_poly.pdbx_strand_id
1 'polypeptide(L)'
;MAINIANKVPNSEKNMGLPAESRLFPCKTLIKEVICDNRPYPTIPINVSYGKGLQATHDCPVGTVMEKFEGIVVEYSELGSDDIPYVLNFFHDGQWRWLLASTPAIYANHSCQPNAKINGQQEIVAIRPIKAGEQVLFVYNNDTEDQLWDPLWTFDCKCGAKNCQGLINTYRPWEPVHEQSVE
;
A
#
# COMPACT_ATOMS: atom_id res chain seq x y z
N MET A 1 -2.21 24.99 15.57
CA MET A 1 -3.46 24.51 16.20
C MET A 1 -3.51 23.02 16.00
N ALA A 2 -3.29 22.24 17.06
CA ALA A 2 -3.36 20.78 17.00
C ALA A 2 -4.84 20.37 16.99
N ILE A 3 -5.29 19.72 15.92
CA ILE A 3 -6.60 19.09 15.88
C ILE A 3 -6.47 17.81 16.71
N ASN A 4 -7.14 17.76 17.85
CA ASN A 4 -7.11 16.63 18.77
C ASN A 4 -7.98 15.50 18.21
N ILE A 5 -7.39 14.61 17.42
CA ILE A 5 -8.05 13.44 16.81
C ILE A 5 -8.26 12.31 17.83
N ALA A 6 -7.71 12.42 19.05
CA ALA A 6 -7.87 11.41 20.11
C ALA A 6 -9.33 11.11 20.49
N ASN A 7 -10.27 12.01 20.16
CA ASN A 7 -11.70 11.81 20.42
C ASN A 7 -12.48 11.14 19.28
N LYS A 8 -11.83 10.69 18.20
CA LYS A 8 -12.48 9.99 17.08
C LYS A 8 -12.00 8.56 16.83
N VAL A 9 -10.97 8.08 17.53
CA VAL A 9 -10.57 6.67 17.45
C VAL A 9 -11.42 5.90 18.48
N PRO A 10 -12.38 5.06 18.07
CA PRO A 10 -13.10 4.24 19.03
C PRO A 10 -12.11 3.23 19.61
N ASN A 11 -11.80 3.38 20.90
CA ASN A 11 -11.27 2.29 21.70
C ASN A 11 -12.22 1.09 21.55
N SER A 12 -11.83 0.05 20.82
CA SER A 12 -12.17 -1.31 21.22
C SER A 12 -11.25 -2.32 20.55
N GLU A 13 -10.50 -3.02 21.39
CA GLU A 13 -9.70 -4.21 21.13
C GLU A 13 -10.52 -5.42 20.62
N LYS A 14 -11.74 -5.22 20.08
CA LYS A 14 -12.72 -6.28 19.83
C LYS A 14 -12.89 -6.74 18.38
N ASN A 15 -12.21 -6.13 17.41
CA ASN A 15 -12.32 -6.53 15.99
C ASN A 15 -11.09 -7.26 15.40
N MET A 16 -10.11 -7.66 16.22
CA MET A 16 -8.95 -8.46 15.78
C MET A 16 -9.27 -9.94 15.46
N GLY A 17 -10.53 -10.30 15.21
CA GLY A 17 -11.00 -11.68 15.11
C GLY A 17 -11.25 -12.22 13.70
N LEU A 18 -11.05 -11.44 12.63
CA LEU A 18 -11.30 -11.94 11.27
C LEU A 18 -10.03 -12.58 10.68
N PRO A 19 -10.05 -13.88 10.33
CA PRO A 19 -8.96 -14.53 9.62
C PRO A 19 -8.64 -13.76 8.32
N ALA A 20 -7.35 -13.63 7.98
CA ALA A 20 -6.90 -12.94 6.76
C ALA A 20 -7.61 -13.44 5.48
N GLU A 21 -8.02 -14.70 5.49
CA GLU A 21 -8.70 -15.43 4.41
C GLU A 21 -10.17 -15.01 4.17
N SER A 22 -10.83 -14.25 5.07
CA SER A 22 -12.17 -13.70 4.82
C SER A 22 -12.17 -12.32 4.15
N ARG A 23 -11.01 -11.73 3.86
CA ARG A 23 -10.87 -10.40 3.22
C ARG A 23 -10.77 -10.51 1.70
N LEU A 24 -11.73 -11.19 1.07
CA LEU A 24 -11.74 -11.45 -0.37
C LEU A 24 -12.06 -10.22 -1.24
N PHE A 25 -12.32 -9.05 -0.65
CA PHE A 25 -12.47 -7.79 -1.36
C PHE A 25 -12.02 -6.62 -0.47
N PRO A 26 -11.22 -5.66 -0.99
CA PRO A 26 -10.56 -4.64 -0.18
C PRO A 26 -11.45 -3.44 0.20
N CYS A 27 -12.72 -3.40 -0.21
CA CYS A 27 -13.60 -2.29 0.10
C CYS A 27 -15.03 -2.80 -0.09
N LYS A 28 -15.81 -2.94 0.98
CA LYS A 28 -17.21 -3.38 0.84
C LYS A 28 -18.17 -2.21 0.62
N THR A 29 -17.71 -0.98 0.79
CA THR A 29 -18.61 0.17 0.97
C THR A 29 -18.55 1.18 -0.17
N LEU A 30 -17.36 1.69 -0.50
CA LEU A 30 -17.21 2.86 -1.39
C LEU A 30 -16.74 2.52 -2.82
N ILE A 31 -16.08 1.37 -3.00
CA ILE A 31 -15.67 0.83 -4.30
C ILE A 31 -16.37 -0.49 -4.56
N LYS A 32 -17.14 -0.55 -5.64
CA LYS A 32 -17.92 -1.74 -6.01
C LYS A 32 -17.10 -2.78 -6.77
N GLU A 33 -16.10 -2.34 -7.53
CA GLU A 33 -15.26 -3.19 -8.36
C GLU A 33 -13.88 -2.57 -8.63
N VAL A 34 -12.91 -3.42 -8.96
CA VAL A 34 -11.57 -3.01 -9.40
C VAL A 34 -11.49 -3.15 -10.92
N ILE A 35 -11.26 -2.03 -11.61
CA ILE A 35 -11.19 -1.96 -13.06
C ILE A 35 -9.82 -2.47 -13.50
N CYS A 36 -9.77 -3.67 -14.06
CA CYS A 36 -8.52 -4.31 -14.49
C CYS A 36 -8.24 -4.15 -16.00
N ASP A 37 -9.29 -4.00 -16.82
CA ASP A 37 -9.16 -4.02 -18.28
C ASP A 37 -8.69 -2.69 -18.86
N ASN A 38 -8.10 -2.74 -20.06
CA ASN A 38 -7.65 -1.58 -20.86
C ASN A 38 -6.70 -0.62 -20.13
N ARG A 39 -5.90 -1.13 -19.19
CA ARG A 39 -4.85 -0.35 -18.51
C ARG A 39 -3.51 -0.49 -19.23
N PRO A 40 -2.70 0.58 -19.31
CA PRO A 40 -1.42 0.57 -20.03
C PRO A 40 -0.26 -0.01 -19.19
N TYR A 41 -0.57 -0.61 -18.04
CA TYR A 41 0.41 -0.97 -17.02
C TYR A 41 0.86 -2.43 -17.15
N PRO A 42 2.16 -2.73 -16.92
CA PRO A 42 2.74 -4.04 -17.13
C PRO A 42 2.44 -5.01 -15.98
N THR A 43 1.22 -5.02 -15.45
CA THR A 43 0.86 -5.77 -14.24
C THR A 43 -0.43 -6.56 -14.36
N ILE A 44 -0.50 -7.64 -13.60
CA ILE A 44 -1.72 -8.46 -13.46
C ILE A 44 -1.96 -8.81 -11.99
N PRO A 45 -3.22 -8.77 -11.50
CA PRO A 45 -3.56 -9.33 -10.19
C PRO A 45 -3.34 -10.85 -10.16
N ILE A 46 -2.76 -11.34 -9.07
CA ILE A 46 -2.52 -12.77 -8.82
C ILE A 46 -3.04 -13.18 -7.43
N ASN A 47 -3.14 -14.50 -7.19
CA ASN A 47 -3.34 -15.04 -5.85
C ASN A 47 -1.98 -15.34 -5.21
N VAL A 48 -1.83 -15.02 -3.94
CA VAL A 48 -0.66 -15.34 -3.10
C VAL A 48 -1.14 -15.97 -1.80
N SER A 49 -0.22 -16.52 -1.00
CA SER A 49 -0.57 -17.26 0.24
C SER A 49 -1.26 -16.44 1.32
N TYR A 50 -1.28 -15.11 1.19
CA TYR A 50 -1.88 -14.16 2.11
C TYR A 50 -2.91 -13.23 1.43
N GLY A 51 -3.47 -13.64 0.28
CA GLY A 51 -4.56 -12.92 -0.39
C GLY A 51 -4.27 -12.67 -1.87
N LYS A 52 -4.43 -11.41 -2.29
CA LYS A 52 -4.10 -10.95 -3.65
C LYS A 52 -2.72 -10.32 -3.69
N GLY A 53 -2.11 -10.32 -4.87
CA GLY A 53 -0.87 -9.64 -5.18
C GLY A 53 -0.93 -8.99 -6.55
N LEU A 54 0.04 -8.14 -6.85
CA LEU A 54 0.25 -7.56 -8.17
C LEU A 54 1.57 -8.10 -8.73
N GLN A 55 1.57 -8.57 -9.98
CA GLN A 55 2.73 -9.23 -10.60
C GLN A 55 3.08 -8.56 -11.93
N ALA A 56 4.38 -8.44 -12.23
CA ALA A 56 4.85 -7.95 -13.51
C ALA A 56 4.60 -8.98 -14.64
N THR A 57 4.07 -8.53 -15.78
CA THR A 57 3.75 -9.40 -16.92
C THR A 57 4.95 -9.64 -17.85
N HIS A 58 6.01 -8.85 -17.73
CA HIS A 58 7.26 -8.95 -18.49
C HIS A 58 8.42 -8.35 -17.69
N ASP A 59 9.64 -8.48 -18.20
CA ASP A 59 10.81 -7.82 -17.60
C ASP A 59 10.65 -6.29 -17.73
N CYS A 60 10.71 -5.59 -16.59
CA CYS A 60 10.56 -4.15 -16.52
C CYS A 60 11.86 -3.49 -16.02
N PRO A 61 12.43 -2.50 -16.73
CA PRO A 61 13.60 -1.77 -16.27
C PRO A 61 13.29 -0.83 -15.07
N VAL A 62 14.34 -0.27 -14.49
CA VAL A 62 14.22 0.79 -13.47
C VAL A 62 13.44 1.97 -14.06
N GLY A 63 12.56 2.57 -13.25
CA GLY A 63 11.76 3.73 -13.65
C GLY A 63 10.49 3.39 -14.42
N THR A 64 10.22 2.11 -14.74
CA THR A 64 8.94 1.71 -15.32
C THR A 64 7.80 2.02 -14.35
N VAL A 65 6.74 2.65 -14.86
CA VAL A 65 5.49 2.81 -14.14
C VAL A 65 4.75 1.46 -14.17
N MET A 66 4.68 0.83 -13.01
CA MET A 66 4.12 -0.51 -12.84
C MET A 66 2.62 -0.50 -12.72
N GLU A 67 2.02 0.53 -12.10
CA GLU A 67 0.58 0.72 -11.95
C GLU A 67 0.34 2.13 -11.38
N LYS A 68 -0.91 2.60 -11.37
CA LYS A 68 -1.27 3.88 -10.75
C LYS A 68 -2.48 3.74 -9.83
N PHE A 69 -2.39 4.35 -8.66
CA PHE A 69 -3.53 4.50 -7.76
C PHE A 69 -4.48 5.55 -8.36
N GLU A 70 -5.63 5.08 -8.86
CA GLU A 70 -6.70 5.94 -9.35
C GLU A 70 -8.01 5.48 -8.74
N GLY A 71 -8.87 6.43 -8.40
CA GLY A 71 -10.14 6.12 -7.76
C GLY A 71 -10.70 7.37 -7.09
N ILE A 72 -11.46 7.16 -6.02
CA ILE A 72 -12.11 8.25 -5.30
C ILE A 72 -11.17 8.80 -4.22
N VAL A 73 -11.15 10.12 -4.09
CA VAL A 73 -10.52 10.80 -2.97
C VAL A 73 -11.60 11.15 -1.96
N VAL A 74 -11.40 10.75 -0.71
CA VAL A 74 -12.36 10.90 0.39
C VAL A 74 -11.68 11.52 1.60
N GLU A 75 -12.48 12.11 2.47
CA GLU A 75 -12.02 12.54 3.78
C GLU A 75 -11.90 11.33 4.72
N TYR A 76 -10.94 11.35 5.63
CA TYR A 76 -10.74 10.23 6.56
C TYR A 76 -11.99 9.90 7.39
N SER A 77 -12.79 10.92 7.74
CA SER A 77 -14.04 10.71 8.48
C SER A 77 -15.14 9.97 7.71
N GLU A 78 -14.99 9.80 6.40
CA GLU A 78 -15.93 9.08 5.54
C GLU A 78 -15.55 7.60 5.38
N LEU A 79 -14.34 7.21 5.81
CA LEU A 79 -13.85 5.85 5.70
C LEU A 79 -14.48 4.93 6.75
N GLY A 80 -14.99 3.79 6.30
CA GLY A 80 -15.34 2.69 7.18
C GLY A 80 -14.08 1.93 7.64
N SER A 81 -14.18 1.17 8.74
CA SER A 81 -13.08 0.34 9.25
C SER A 81 -12.55 -0.67 8.23
N ASP A 82 -13.40 -1.10 7.29
CA ASP A 82 -13.04 -2.04 6.23
C ASP A 82 -12.26 -1.37 5.08
N ASP A 83 -12.37 -0.04 4.95
CA ASP A 83 -11.77 0.74 3.87
C ASP A 83 -10.40 1.32 4.29
N ILE A 84 -10.26 1.65 5.58
CA ILE A 84 -9.03 2.22 6.17
C ILE A 84 -7.75 1.43 5.84
N PRO A 85 -7.72 0.09 5.83
CA PRO A 85 -6.50 -0.65 5.49
C PRO A 85 -6.06 -0.54 4.02
N TYR A 86 -6.89 0.01 3.14
CA TYR A 86 -6.70 -0.03 1.68
C TYR A 86 -6.58 1.35 1.04
N VAL A 87 -6.61 2.42 1.83
CA VAL A 87 -6.39 3.78 1.33
C VAL A 87 -4.91 4.05 1.10
N LEU A 88 -4.63 4.79 0.04
CA LEU A 88 -3.38 5.53 -0.09
C LEU A 88 -3.59 6.93 0.50
N ASN A 89 -2.89 7.25 1.59
CA ASN A 89 -2.83 8.62 2.10
C ASN A 89 -1.75 9.43 1.37
N PHE A 90 -2.03 10.69 1.06
CA PHE A 90 -1.08 11.61 0.42
C PHE A 90 -1.37 13.04 0.82
N PHE A 91 -0.35 13.89 0.73
CA PHE A 91 -0.45 15.32 1.06
C PHE A 91 -0.66 16.15 -0.20
N HIS A 92 -1.70 16.98 -0.23
CA HIS A 92 -2.02 17.85 -1.36
C HIS A 92 -2.66 19.15 -0.87
N ASP A 93 -2.24 20.29 -1.43
CA ASP A 93 -2.73 21.63 -1.08
C ASP A 93 -2.75 21.93 0.44
N GLY A 94 -1.73 21.46 1.16
CA GLY A 94 -1.61 21.71 2.61
C GLY A 94 -2.46 20.81 3.50
N GLN A 95 -3.08 19.76 2.94
CA GLN A 95 -3.96 18.85 3.68
C GLN A 95 -3.70 17.39 3.31
N TRP A 96 -3.92 16.49 4.28
CA TRP A 96 -3.95 15.06 4.05
C TRP A 96 -5.22 14.66 3.31
N ARG A 97 -5.09 13.74 2.36
CA ARG A 97 -6.19 13.15 1.61
C ARG A 97 -6.03 11.63 1.54
N TRP A 98 -7.14 10.92 1.36
CA TRP A 98 -7.17 9.46 1.28
C TRP A 98 -7.78 9.03 -0.04
N LEU A 99 -7.03 8.22 -0.79
CA LEU A 99 -7.46 7.68 -2.08
C LEU A 99 -7.81 6.20 -1.89
N LEU A 100 -9.06 5.84 -2.19
CA LEU A 100 -9.46 4.46 -2.37
C LEU A 100 -9.30 4.12 -3.85
N ALA A 101 -8.43 3.16 -4.17
CA ALA A 101 -8.10 2.82 -5.55
C ALA A 101 -9.13 1.84 -6.12
N SER A 102 -9.67 2.19 -7.29
CA SER A 102 -10.48 1.29 -8.12
C SER A 102 -9.63 0.63 -9.22
N THR A 103 -8.31 0.59 -9.02
CA THR A 103 -7.31 0.02 -9.95
C THR A 103 -6.58 -1.15 -9.31
N PRO A 104 -5.88 -2.00 -10.09
CA PRO A 104 -5.06 -3.08 -9.56
C PRO A 104 -3.96 -2.65 -8.58
N ALA A 105 -3.67 -1.34 -8.45
CA ALA A 105 -2.73 -0.80 -7.47
C ALA A 105 -3.04 -1.27 -6.04
N ILE A 106 -4.32 -1.47 -5.72
CA ILE A 106 -4.80 -1.95 -4.42
C ILE A 106 -4.27 -3.34 -4.04
N TYR A 107 -3.77 -4.11 -5.01
CA TYR A 107 -3.19 -5.43 -4.80
C TYR A 107 -1.67 -5.42 -4.66
N ALA A 108 -1.00 -4.27 -4.83
CA ALA A 108 0.45 -4.19 -4.64
C ALA A 108 0.79 -4.28 -3.15
N ASN A 109 1.55 -5.32 -2.79
CA ASN A 109 1.78 -5.70 -1.40
C ASN A 109 2.96 -4.95 -0.76
N HIS A 110 3.01 -4.99 0.58
CA HIS A 110 4.15 -4.48 1.33
C HIS A 110 5.40 -5.38 1.19
N SER A 111 6.58 -4.77 1.09
CA SER A 111 7.86 -5.43 1.42
C SER A 111 8.81 -4.48 2.14
N CYS A 112 9.55 -5.01 3.13
CA CYS A 112 10.65 -4.29 3.78
C CYS A 112 11.88 -4.15 2.86
N GLN A 113 11.98 -4.98 1.81
CA GLN A 113 12.94 -4.86 0.72
C GLN A 113 12.16 -4.76 -0.60
N PRO A 114 11.58 -3.59 -0.89
CA PRO A 114 10.69 -3.41 -2.04
C PRO A 114 11.46 -3.41 -3.36
N ASN A 115 10.72 -3.51 -4.46
CA ASN A 115 11.23 -3.32 -5.82
C ASN A 115 10.55 -2.16 -6.56
N ALA A 116 9.57 -1.51 -5.91
CA ALA A 116 8.93 -0.30 -6.39
C ALA A 116 8.70 0.72 -5.25
N LYS A 117 8.42 1.97 -5.62
CA LYS A 117 8.01 3.06 -4.72
C LYS A 117 6.81 3.82 -5.29
N ILE A 118 6.14 4.61 -4.46
CA ILE A 118 5.12 5.55 -4.93
C ILE A 118 5.77 6.91 -5.22
N ASN A 119 5.47 7.51 -6.38
CA ASN A 119 5.92 8.86 -6.72
C ASN A 119 4.84 9.94 -6.42
N GLY A 120 5.14 11.21 -6.68
CA GLY A 120 4.22 12.33 -6.45
C GLY A 120 2.98 12.36 -7.36
N GLN A 121 2.87 11.44 -8.32
CA GLN A 121 1.74 11.27 -9.23
C GLN A 121 0.87 10.06 -8.86
N GLN A 122 1.07 9.51 -7.65
CA GLN A 122 0.43 8.28 -7.16
C GLN A 122 0.69 7.06 -8.05
N GLU A 123 1.84 7.03 -8.73
CA GLU A 123 2.27 5.90 -9.55
C GLU A 123 3.22 5.00 -8.77
N ILE A 124 3.06 3.69 -8.93
CA ILE A 124 4.00 2.68 -8.47
C ILE A 124 5.12 2.58 -9.50
N VAL A 125 6.33 2.97 -9.15
CA VAL A 125 7.48 3.05 -10.06
C VAL A 125 8.58 2.09 -9.62
N ALA A 126 9.10 1.29 -10.55
CA ALA A 126 10.20 0.37 -10.31
C ALA A 126 11.48 1.11 -9.87
N ILE A 127 12.10 0.67 -8.77
CA ILE A 127 13.36 1.22 -8.24
C ILE A 127 14.59 0.35 -8.55
N ARG A 128 14.35 -0.85 -9.07
CA ARG A 128 15.33 -1.77 -9.65
C ARG A 128 14.65 -2.53 -10.81
N PRO A 129 15.39 -3.29 -11.64
CA PRO A 129 14.74 -4.17 -12.60
C PRO A 129 13.81 -5.18 -11.90
N ILE A 130 12.62 -5.38 -12.47
CA ILE A 130 11.61 -6.33 -12.00
C ILE A 130 11.44 -7.40 -13.08
N LYS A 131 11.55 -8.68 -12.72
CA LYS A 131 11.42 -9.78 -13.70
C LYS A 131 9.97 -10.13 -13.98
N ALA A 132 9.70 -10.64 -15.18
CA ALA A 132 8.40 -11.24 -15.48
C ALA A 132 8.04 -12.29 -14.42
N GLY A 133 6.83 -12.22 -13.87
CA GLY A 133 6.39 -13.11 -12.80
C GLY A 133 6.80 -12.67 -11.38
N GLU A 134 7.60 -11.62 -11.22
CA GLU A 134 7.92 -11.07 -9.91
C GLU A 134 6.76 -10.21 -9.37
N GLN A 135 6.49 -10.27 -8.06
CA GLN A 135 5.51 -9.38 -7.44
C GLN A 135 6.01 -7.93 -7.42
N VAL A 136 5.11 -6.98 -7.61
CA VAL A 136 5.36 -5.55 -7.43
C VAL A 136 5.09 -5.20 -5.96
N LEU A 137 6.13 -4.77 -5.26
CA LEU A 137 6.14 -4.58 -3.80
C LEU A 137 6.70 -3.21 -3.44
N PHE A 138 6.05 -2.50 -2.51
CA PHE A 138 6.48 -1.20 -2.00
C PHE A 138 6.39 -1.10 -0.47
N VAL A 139 6.93 -0.03 0.13
CA VAL A 139 6.87 0.18 1.58
C VAL A 139 5.61 0.99 1.92
N TYR A 140 4.74 0.43 2.77
CA TYR A 140 3.47 1.08 3.13
C TYR A 140 3.66 2.19 4.16
N ASN A 141 4.65 2.05 5.04
CA ASN A 141 4.84 2.89 6.20
C ASN A 141 6.06 3.82 6.06
N ASN A 142 6.38 4.26 4.84
CA ASN A 142 7.51 5.16 4.60
C ASN A 142 7.12 6.62 4.88
N ASP A 143 7.31 7.05 6.12
CA ASP A 143 7.11 8.44 6.54
C ASP A 143 7.90 8.70 7.84
N THR A 144 7.81 9.91 8.39
CA THR A 144 8.41 10.24 9.68
C THR A 144 7.62 9.64 10.85
N GLU A 145 8.32 9.22 11.91
CA GLU A 145 7.74 8.54 13.08
C GLU A 145 6.76 9.41 13.90
N ASP A 146 6.76 10.73 13.69
CA ASP A 146 5.86 11.68 14.37
C ASP A 146 4.47 11.80 13.70
N GLN A 147 4.25 11.16 12.56
CA GLN A 147 2.94 11.12 11.91
C GLN A 147 1.95 10.21 12.67
N LEU A 148 0.66 10.53 12.58
CA LEU A 148 -0.40 9.77 13.22
C LEU A 148 -0.59 8.40 12.55
N TRP A 149 -0.49 7.34 13.36
CA TRP A 149 -0.73 5.96 12.94
C TRP A 149 -2.14 5.49 13.31
N ASP A 150 -2.90 4.99 12.34
CA ASP A 150 -4.15 4.28 12.60
C ASP A 150 -3.86 2.82 13.01
N PRO A 151 -4.36 2.33 14.15
CA PRO A 151 -4.21 0.93 14.54
C PRO A 151 -4.68 -0.08 13.48
N LEU A 152 -5.64 0.26 12.62
CA LEU A 152 -6.13 -0.59 11.53
C LEU A 152 -5.12 -0.78 10.38
N TRP A 153 -4.07 0.04 10.31
CA TRP A 153 -2.92 -0.18 9.42
C TRP A 153 -1.93 -1.20 10.00
N THR A 154 -2.16 -1.71 11.21
CA THR A 154 -1.25 -2.66 11.86
C THR A 154 -1.40 -4.07 11.29
N PHE A 155 -0.29 -4.69 10.89
CA PHE A 155 -0.29 -6.08 10.41
C PHE A 155 1.06 -6.79 10.59
N ASP A 156 1.00 -8.12 10.71
CA ASP A 156 2.18 -8.98 10.66
C ASP A 156 2.70 -9.09 9.21
N CYS A 157 3.92 -8.58 8.99
CA CYS A 157 4.60 -8.58 7.70
C CYS A 157 5.07 -9.98 7.31
N LYS A 158 4.64 -10.42 6.12
CA LYS A 158 5.01 -11.71 5.52
C LYS A 158 5.89 -11.57 4.28
N CYS A 159 6.62 -10.46 4.14
CA CYS A 159 7.36 -10.15 2.91
C CYS A 159 8.57 -11.05 2.62
N GLY A 160 9.08 -11.77 3.63
CA GLY A 160 10.23 -12.68 3.47
C GLY A 160 11.60 -12.01 3.29
N ALA A 161 11.68 -10.68 3.37
CA ALA A 161 12.95 -9.95 3.29
C ALA A 161 13.89 -10.32 4.47
N LYS A 162 15.21 -10.35 4.20
CA LYS A 162 16.23 -10.70 5.21
C LYS A 162 16.16 -9.80 6.45
N ASN A 163 15.90 -8.50 6.26
CA ASN A 163 15.77 -7.51 7.32
C ASN A 163 14.30 -7.05 7.46
N CYS A 164 13.38 -8.01 7.60
CA CYS A 164 11.95 -7.74 7.79
C CYS A 164 11.68 -7.06 9.14
N GLN A 165 10.74 -6.09 9.18
CA GLN A 165 10.29 -5.45 10.43
C GLN A 165 9.55 -6.42 11.36
N GLY A 166 8.97 -7.49 10.82
CA GLY A 166 8.05 -8.35 11.54
C GLY A 166 6.68 -7.70 11.66
N LEU A 167 6.50 -6.74 12.57
CA LEU A 167 5.23 -6.06 12.79
C LEU A 167 5.26 -4.65 12.19
N ILE A 168 4.33 -4.34 11.28
CA ILE A 168 4.12 -2.97 10.79
C ILE A 168 3.08 -2.31 11.69
N ASN A 169 3.48 -1.33 12.51
CA ASN A 169 2.63 -0.67 13.50
C ASN A 169 2.97 0.83 13.71
N THR A 170 3.81 1.38 12.86
CA THR A 170 4.23 2.79 12.89
C THR A 170 4.82 3.16 11.53
N TYR A 171 4.84 4.44 11.22
CA TYR A 171 5.70 4.98 10.18
C TYR A 171 7.17 4.82 10.55
N ARG A 172 8.02 4.71 9.53
CA ARG A 172 9.47 4.73 9.65
C ARG A 172 10.08 5.25 8.35
N PRO A 173 11.17 6.03 8.42
CA PRO A 173 11.92 6.36 7.22
C PRO A 173 12.45 5.10 6.56
N TRP A 174 12.17 4.95 5.27
CA TRP A 174 12.76 3.94 4.42
C TRP A 174 13.55 4.65 3.32
N GLU A 175 14.84 4.31 3.24
CA GLU A 175 15.70 4.73 2.14
C GLU A 175 15.97 3.53 1.24
N PRO A 176 16.00 3.70 -0.08
CA PRO A 176 16.54 2.68 -0.97
C PRO A 176 17.94 2.34 -0.51
N VAL A 177 18.26 1.05 -0.37
CA VAL A 177 19.65 0.65 -0.25
C VAL A 177 20.31 1.09 -1.55
N HIS A 178 21.07 2.18 -1.52
CA HIS A 178 22.00 2.48 -2.59
C HIS A 178 22.89 1.26 -2.67
N GLU A 179 22.81 0.53 -3.78
CA GLU A 179 23.74 -0.53 -4.11
C GLU A 179 25.11 0.13 -3.95
N GLN A 180 25.80 -0.19 -2.85
CA GLN A 180 27.17 0.25 -2.67
C GLN A 180 27.86 -0.27 -3.91
N SER A 181 28.39 0.66 -4.71
CA SER A 181 29.25 0.34 -5.83
C SER A 181 30.22 -0.72 -5.33
N VAL A 182 30.08 -1.92 -5.88
CA VAL A 182 31.06 -2.98 -5.68
C VAL A 182 32.34 -2.42 -6.30
N GLU A 183 33.23 -1.90 -5.44
CA GLU A 183 34.64 -1.67 -5.79
C GLU A 183 35.34 -3.02 -6.01
#